data_AF-A0A1X1W802-F1
#
_entry.id   AF-A0A1X1W802-F1
#
_cell.length_a   1.000
_cell.length_b   1.000
_cell.length_c   1.000
_cell.angle_alpha   90.00
_cell.angle_beta   90.00
_cell.angle_gamma   90.00
#
_symmetry.space_group_name_H-M   'P 1'
#
loop_
_entity.id
_entity.type
_entity.pdbx_description
1 polymer ?
#
loop_
_entity_poly.entity_id
_entity_poly.type
_entity_poly.pdbx_seq_one_letter_code
_entity_poly.pdbx_strand_id
1 'polypeptide(L)'
;MEISEFEHAFNLCDEAAGRIAEQAYGITRIAAHNHGDIALTTVHERTADGGHRLVLLATDDHGQLAAVEATTPDLHTPPVTRILKVRAGDLTFHALPKNKWAWSAAAAGHTYRLAAATGDELDDADDPLWTTTIDDHRPTDHDALDDALDTLVDHHRRRAA
;
A
#
# COMPACT_ATOMS: atom_id res chain seq x y z
N MET A 1 -14.38 -15.16 -0.32
CA MET A 1 -13.45 -14.42 0.53
C MET A 1 -13.06 -13.20 -0.29
N GLU A 2 -13.54 -12.03 0.10
CA GLU A 2 -13.08 -10.79 -0.53
C GLU A 2 -11.68 -10.51 0.01
N ILE A 3 -10.74 -10.15 -0.87
CA ILE A 3 -9.38 -9.76 -0.47
C ILE A 3 -9.44 -8.39 0.20
N SER A 4 -8.62 -8.14 1.21
CA SER A 4 -8.58 -6.83 1.86
C SER A 4 -7.99 -5.75 0.93
N GLU A 5 -8.24 -4.47 1.21
CA GLU A 5 -7.74 -3.38 0.37
C GLU A 5 -6.20 -3.31 0.33
N PHE A 6 -5.54 -3.73 1.40
CA PHE A 6 -4.08 -3.87 1.43
C PHE A 6 -3.59 -5.06 0.59
N GLU A 7 -4.23 -6.22 0.67
CA GLU A 7 -3.92 -7.34 -0.23
C GLU A 7 -4.08 -6.95 -1.69
N HIS A 8 -5.14 -6.21 -2.00
CA HIS A 8 -5.34 -5.66 -3.33
C HIS A 8 -4.20 -4.69 -3.72
N ALA A 9 -3.77 -3.81 -2.81
CA ALA A 9 -2.64 -2.92 -3.05
C ALA A 9 -1.32 -3.68 -3.27
N PHE A 10 -1.11 -4.84 -2.64
CA PHE A 10 0.01 -5.72 -2.95
C PHE A 10 -0.08 -6.27 -4.38
N ASN A 11 -1.25 -6.76 -4.80
CA ASN A 11 -1.45 -7.20 -6.19
C ASN A 11 -1.22 -6.07 -7.21
N LEU A 12 -1.58 -4.83 -6.86
CA LEU A 12 -1.30 -3.67 -7.70
C LEU A 12 0.20 -3.36 -7.82
N CYS A 13 1.02 -3.73 -6.83
CA CYS A 13 2.48 -3.61 -6.96
C CYS A 13 3.00 -4.49 -8.10
N ASP A 14 2.50 -5.72 -8.24
CA ASP A 14 2.89 -6.62 -9.33
C ASP A 14 2.45 -6.09 -10.70
N GLU A 15 1.23 -5.55 -10.78
CA GLU A 15 0.74 -4.88 -11.99
C GLU A 15 1.62 -3.67 -12.36
N ALA A 16 2.00 -2.84 -11.39
CA ALA A 16 2.90 -1.71 -11.61
C ALA A 16 4.30 -2.14 -12.06
N ALA A 17 4.82 -3.24 -11.49
CA ALA A 17 6.09 -3.84 -11.88
C ALA A 17 6.09 -4.36 -13.33
N GLY A 18 4.97 -4.94 -13.79
CA GLY A 18 4.83 -5.35 -15.19
C GLY A 18 4.78 -4.14 -16.13
N ARG A 19 3.98 -3.13 -15.77
CA ARG A 19 3.70 -1.98 -16.65
C ARG A 19 4.86 -1.03 -16.84
N ILE A 20 5.77 -0.90 -15.86
CA ILE A 20 6.91 0.00 -16.01
C ILE A 20 7.80 -0.39 -17.20
N ALA A 21 7.83 -1.68 -17.56
CA ALA A 21 8.56 -2.19 -18.73
C ALA A 21 7.91 -1.81 -20.08
N GLU A 22 6.62 -1.47 -20.10
CA GLU A 22 5.88 -1.09 -21.32
C GLU A 22 6.28 0.29 -21.86
N GLN A 23 6.94 1.12 -21.05
CA GLN A 23 7.38 2.47 -21.44
C GLN A 23 6.28 3.39 -21.96
N ALA A 24 5.03 3.17 -21.54
CA ALA A 24 3.92 4.07 -21.79
C ALA A 24 4.00 5.34 -20.92
N TYR A 25 4.92 6.25 -21.27
CA TYR A 25 5.13 7.50 -20.55
C TYR A 25 3.93 8.45 -20.60
N GLY A 26 3.84 9.31 -19.59
CA GLY A 26 2.72 10.22 -19.39
C GLY A 26 1.62 9.58 -18.55
N ILE A 27 0.40 10.07 -18.73
CA ILE A 27 -0.77 9.62 -17.98
C ILE A 27 -1.57 8.68 -18.87
N THR A 28 -1.81 7.45 -18.42
CA THR A 28 -2.55 6.43 -19.18
C THR A 28 -3.66 5.83 -18.33
N ARG A 29 -4.90 5.86 -18.83
CA ARG A 29 -6.00 5.08 -18.25
C ARG A 29 -5.91 3.64 -18.77
N ILE A 30 -5.97 2.68 -17.86
CA ILE A 30 -5.94 1.25 -18.21
C ILE A 30 -7.38 0.79 -18.42
N ALA A 31 -7.72 0.41 -19.65
CA ALA A 31 -9.07 -0.02 -20.00
C ALA A 31 -9.36 -1.48 -19.65
N ALA A 32 -8.34 -2.34 -19.64
CA ALA A 32 -8.47 -3.78 -19.38
C ALA A 32 -7.52 -4.19 -18.26
N HIS A 33 -8.09 -4.68 -17.16
CA HIS A 33 -7.39 -5.24 -16.01
C HIS A 33 -8.32 -6.22 -15.27
N ASN A 34 -7.75 -7.05 -14.41
CA ASN A 34 -8.46 -8.08 -13.62
C ASN A 34 -8.67 -7.69 -12.14
N HIS A 35 -8.53 -6.42 -11.82
CA HIS A 35 -8.65 -5.87 -10.46
C HIS A 35 -10.09 -5.52 -10.01
N GLY A 36 -11.11 -6.17 -10.60
CA GLY A 36 -12.52 -5.87 -10.27
C GLY A 36 -12.99 -4.50 -10.78
N ASP A 37 -14.04 -3.98 -10.14
CA ASP A 37 -14.71 -2.72 -10.55
C ASP A 37 -14.02 -1.49 -9.97
N ILE A 38 -12.78 -1.26 -10.43
CA ILE A 38 -12.00 -0.07 -10.09
C ILE A 38 -11.48 0.57 -11.37
N ALA A 39 -11.21 1.86 -11.34
CA ALA A 39 -10.50 2.56 -12.40
C ALA A 39 -9.00 2.59 -12.11
N LEU A 40 -8.19 2.12 -13.06
CA LEU A 40 -6.74 2.18 -12.99
C LEU A 40 -6.15 3.27 -13.91
N THR A 41 -5.24 4.07 -13.37
CA THR A 41 -4.50 5.11 -14.12
C THR A 41 -3.03 5.06 -13.76
N THR A 42 -2.14 5.02 -14.75
CA THR A 42 -0.69 5.15 -14.54
C THR A 42 -0.24 6.58 -14.80
N VAL A 43 0.78 7.00 -14.05
CA VAL A 43 1.61 8.15 -14.34
C VAL A 43 3.04 7.64 -14.45
N HIS A 44 3.60 7.66 -15.65
CA HIS A 44 4.93 7.13 -15.93
C HIS A 44 5.85 8.24 -16.42
N GLU A 45 6.96 8.43 -15.73
CA GLU A 45 7.95 9.47 -15.97
C GLU A 45 9.38 8.93 -15.94
N ARG A 46 10.30 9.68 -16.56
CA ARG A 46 11.73 9.46 -16.37
C ARG A 46 12.18 10.15 -15.09
N THR A 47 13.04 9.50 -14.33
CA THR A 47 13.69 10.10 -13.17
C THR A 47 14.86 11.00 -13.63
N ALA A 48 15.33 11.88 -12.74
CA ALA A 48 16.39 12.83 -13.06
C ALA A 48 17.75 12.18 -13.39
N ASP A 49 18.00 10.98 -12.87
CA ASP A 49 19.17 10.13 -13.14
C ASP A 49 19.00 9.23 -14.37
N GLY A 50 17.90 9.37 -15.13
CA GLY A 50 17.66 8.66 -16.38
C GLY A 50 16.91 7.34 -16.25
N GLY A 51 16.59 6.92 -15.03
CA GLY A 51 15.73 5.77 -14.75
C GLY A 51 14.24 6.02 -15.01
N HIS A 52 13.42 5.12 -14.50
CA HIS A 52 11.98 5.04 -14.74
C HIS A 52 11.22 5.02 -13.42
N ARG A 53 10.12 5.76 -13.39
CA ARG A 53 9.18 5.80 -12.26
C ARG A 53 7.77 5.71 -12.78
N LEU A 54 7.00 4.75 -12.27
CA LEU A 54 5.59 4.58 -12.57
C LEU A 54 4.79 4.60 -11.27
N VAL A 55 3.80 5.49 -11.20
CA VAL A 55 2.79 5.48 -10.14
C VAL A 55 1.51 4.91 -10.73
N LEU A 56 0.97 3.86 -10.13
CA LEU A 56 -0.32 3.28 -10.47
C LEU A 56 -1.35 3.71 -9.42
N LEU A 57 -2.41 4.36 -9.89
CA LEU A 57 -3.51 4.87 -9.09
C LEU A 57 -4.74 3.97 -9.30
N ALA A 58 -5.32 3.50 -8.21
CA ALA A 58 -6.58 2.78 -8.17
C ALA A 58 -7.66 3.63 -7.51
N THR A 59 -8.81 3.74 -8.17
CA THR A 59 -9.95 4.55 -7.71
C THR A 59 -11.24 3.76 -7.85
N ASP A 60 -12.13 3.86 -6.88
CA ASP A 60 -13.49 3.34 -6.94
C ASP A 60 -14.51 4.47 -6.72
N ASP A 61 -15.79 4.12 -6.55
CA ASP A 61 -16.88 5.09 -6.35
C ASP A 61 -16.73 5.94 -5.08
N HIS A 62 -15.88 5.52 -4.14
CA HIS A 62 -15.58 6.25 -2.91
C HIS A 62 -14.29 7.09 -3.03
N GLY A 63 -13.70 7.17 -4.22
CA GLY A 63 -12.48 7.92 -4.50
C GLY A 63 -11.23 7.02 -4.54
N GLN A 64 -10.07 7.58 -4.19
CA GLN A 64 -8.81 6.87 -4.33
C GLN A 64 -8.72 5.69 -3.35
N LEU A 65 -8.70 4.48 -3.88
CA LEU A 65 -8.53 3.23 -3.14
C LEU A 65 -7.06 2.99 -2.80
N ALA A 66 -6.17 3.09 -3.79
CA ALA A 66 -4.74 2.86 -3.59
C ALA A 66 -3.86 3.70 -4.52
N ALA A 67 -2.61 3.90 -4.11
CA ALA A 67 -1.52 4.30 -4.97
C ALA A 67 -0.31 3.44 -4.67
N VAL A 68 0.29 2.89 -5.72
CA VAL A 68 1.54 2.14 -5.65
C VAL A 68 2.55 2.73 -6.62
N GLU A 69 3.82 2.51 -6.33
CA GLU A 69 4.94 2.99 -7.12
C GLU A 69 5.80 1.81 -7.55
N ALA A 70 6.26 1.83 -8.79
CA ALA A 70 7.34 1.02 -9.31
C ALA A 70 8.47 1.94 -9.77
N THR A 71 9.72 1.56 -9.49
CA THR A 71 10.92 2.28 -9.92
C THR A 71 11.96 1.32 -10.44
N THR A 72 12.65 1.70 -11.51
CA THR A 72 13.80 0.92 -12.02
C THR A 72 14.85 1.85 -12.64
N PRO A 73 16.16 1.62 -12.42
CA PRO A 73 17.20 2.43 -13.06
C PRO A 73 17.26 2.22 -14.58
N ASP A 74 16.81 1.06 -15.08
CA ASP A 74 16.81 0.70 -16.50
C ASP A 74 15.81 -0.45 -16.77
N LEU A 75 15.64 -0.83 -18.04
CA LEU A 75 14.66 -1.86 -18.44
C LEU A 75 15.14 -3.30 -18.23
N HIS A 76 16.38 -3.51 -17.80
CA HIS A 76 16.97 -4.83 -17.55
C HIS A 76 17.07 -5.16 -16.06
N THR A 77 16.92 -4.15 -15.20
CA THR A 77 16.87 -4.31 -13.75
C THR A 77 15.43 -4.54 -13.30
N PRO A 78 15.15 -5.57 -12.46
CA PRO A 78 13.83 -5.75 -11.87
C PRO A 78 13.39 -4.51 -11.08
N PRO A 79 12.14 -4.03 -11.26
CA PRO A 79 11.68 -2.85 -10.58
C PRO A 79 11.49 -3.09 -9.09
N VAL A 80 11.76 -2.06 -8.30
CA VAL A 80 11.40 -1.99 -6.88
C VAL A 80 10.02 -1.38 -6.78
N THR A 81 9.11 -2.08 -6.09
CA THR A 81 7.75 -1.62 -5.85
C THR A 81 7.53 -1.17 -4.42
N ARG A 82 6.52 -0.32 -4.23
CA ARG A 82 6.08 0.14 -2.91
C ARG A 82 4.64 0.61 -2.93
N ILE A 83 3.87 0.24 -1.91
CA ILE A 83 2.58 0.86 -1.62
C ILE A 83 2.81 2.26 -1.05
N LEU A 84 2.30 3.30 -1.72
CA LEU A 84 2.36 4.69 -1.24
C LEU A 84 1.18 5.06 -0.36
N LYS A 85 -0.01 4.58 -0.72
CA LYS A 85 -1.26 4.92 -0.06
C LYS A 85 -2.29 3.82 -0.25
N VAL A 86 -3.09 3.52 0.79
CA VAL A 86 -4.22 2.58 0.72
C VAL A 86 -5.34 3.10 1.61
N ARG A 87 -6.58 3.03 1.12
CA ARG A 87 -7.78 3.23 1.93
C ARG A 87 -8.26 1.87 2.45
N ALA A 88 -8.51 1.76 3.74
CA ALA A 88 -9.10 0.58 4.39
C ALA A 88 -10.23 1.04 5.31
N GLY A 89 -11.47 0.73 4.95
CA GLY A 89 -12.65 1.40 5.52
C GLY A 89 -12.57 2.93 5.36
N ASP A 90 -12.76 3.68 6.45
CA ASP A 90 -12.67 5.15 6.48
C ASP A 90 -11.23 5.65 6.72
N LEU A 91 -10.27 4.76 6.97
CA LEU A 91 -8.88 5.12 7.20
C LEU A 91 -8.12 5.17 5.89
N THR A 92 -7.32 6.23 5.72
CA THR A 92 -6.39 6.36 4.59
C THR A 92 -4.97 6.29 5.10
N PHE A 93 -4.31 5.18 4.83
CA PHE A 93 -2.94 4.89 5.22
C PHE A 93 -1.96 5.45 4.20
N HIS A 94 -0.95 6.16 4.68
CA HIS A 94 0.16 6.71 3.90
C HIS A 94 1.46 6.04 4.30
N ALA A 95 2.29 5.69 3.33
CA ALA A 95 3.56 5.03 3.59
C ALA A 95 4.53 5.97 4.34
N LEU A 96 5.22 5.44 5.36
CA LEU A 96 6.18 6.21 6.14
C LEU A 96 7.48 6.43 5.36
N PRO A 97 8.03 7.64 5.23
CA PRO A 97 9.12 7.93 4.30
C PRO A 97 10.33 6.98 4.40
N LYS A 98 10.70 6.57 5.62
CA LYS A 98 11.89 5.77 5.90
C LYS A 98 11.65 4.26 6.01
N ASN A 99 10.39 3.81 6.15
CA ASN A 99 10.07 2.40 6.28
C ASN A 99 9.08 1.99 5.17
N LYS A 100 9.55 1.15 4.25
CA LYS A 100 8.75 0.67 3.10
C LYS A 100 7.58 -0.22 3.50
N TRP A 101 7.65 -0.81 4.69
CA TRP A 101 6.70 -1.76 5.24
C TRP A 101 5.89 -1.18 6.40
N ALA A 102 5.82 0.16 6.51
CA ALA A 102 5.00 0.81 7.51
C ALA A 102 4.18 1.96 6.93
N TRP A 103 2.97 2.10 7.44
CA TRP A 103 2.00 3.09 7.02
C TRP A 103 1.33 3.75 8.22
N SER A 104 0.87 4.98 8.03
CA SER A 104 0.11 5.73 9.04
C SER A 104 -1.14 6.37 8.47
N ALA A 105 -2.23 6.33 9.22
CA ALA A 105 -3.44 7.09 8.98
C ALA A 105 -3.70 8.02 10.18
N ALA A 106 -4.35 9.16 9.95
CA ALA A 106 -4.82 10.03 11.01
C ALA A 106 -6.31 10.34 10.79
N ALA A 107 -7.15 10.02 11.77
CA ALA A 107 -8.59 10.20 11.68
C ALA A 107 -9.21 10.34 13.08
N ALA A 108 -10.24 11.19 13.18
CA ALA A 108 -10.99 11.43 14.42
C ALA A 108 -10.09 11.75 15.66
N GLY A 109 -9.00 12.48 15.45
CA GLY A 109 -8.07 12.86 16.53
C GLY A 109 -7.08 11.76 16.95
N HIS A 110 -7.09 10.62 16.27
CA HIS A 110 -6.18 9.50 16.53
C HIS A 110 -5.20 9.29 15.38
N THR A 111 -4.01 8.78 15.71
CA THR A 111 -3.03 8.29 14.74
C THR A 111 -2.99 6.78 14.78
N TYR A 112 -3.10 6.14 13.62
CA TYR A 112 -3.06 4.69 13.44
C TYR A 112 -1.79 4.34 12.67
N ARG A 113 -1.02 3.37 13.14
CA ARG A 113 0.14 2.84 12.43
C ARG A 113 -0.03 1.34 12.22
N LEU A 114 0.36 0.89 11.04
CA LEU A 114 0.49 -0.51 10.65
C LEU A 114 1.92 -0.71 10.15
N ALA A 115 2.59 -1.75 10.64
CA ALA A 115 3.91 -2.14 10.17
C ALA A 115 3.95 -3.66 9.97
N ALA A 116 4.56 -4.11 8.88
CA ALA A 116 4.94 -5.52 8.72
C ALA A 116 6.32 -5.74 9.36
N ALA A 117 6.52 -6.93 9.92
CA ALA A 117 7.84 -7.37 10.35
C ALA A 117 8.78 -7.51 9.14
N THR A 118 10.06 -7.18 9.34
CA THR A 118 11.08 -7.22 8.29
C THR A 118 12.31 -7.99 8.72
N GLY A 119 12.80 -8.89 7.86
CA GLY A 119 14.16 -9.48 7.93
C GLY A 119 14.54 -10.03 9.30
N ASP A 120 15.26 -9.20 10.07
CA ASP A 120 15.81 -9.49 11.40
C ASP A 120 14.74 -9.63 12.51
N GLU A 121 13.48 -9.26 12.21
CA GLU A 121 12.33 -9.39 13.12
C GLU A 121 11.57 -10.71 12.95
N LEU A 122 12.02 -11.59 12.04
CA LEU A 122 11.41 -12.89 11.72
C LEU A 122 12.40 -14.04 12.01
N ASP A 123 13.10 -13.96 13.13
CA ASP A 123 14.15 -14.91 13.51
C ASP A 123 13.54 -16.21 14.09
N ASP A 124 12.33 -16.13 14.66
CA ASP A 124 11.59 -17.28 15.18
C ASP A 124 10.21 -17.45 14.50
N ALA A 125 9.73 -18.70 14.41
CA ALA A 125 8.43 -19.02 13.81
C ALA A 125 7.21 -18.43 14.57
N ASP A 126 7.45 -17.90 15.78
CA ASP A 126 6.46 -17.27 16.65
C ASP A 126 6.55 -15.73 16.63
N ASP A 127 7.43 -15.13 15.81
CA ASP A 127 7.52 -13.68 15.69
C ASP A 127 6.30 -13.11 14.93
N PRO A 128 5.72 -12.00 15.41
CA PRO A 128 4.51 -11.46 14.82
C PRO A 128 4.79 -10.87 13.44
N LEU A 129 3.94 -11.22 12.47
CA LEU A 129 4.08 -10.73 11.10
C LEU A 129 3.68 -9.26 10.95
N TRP A 130 2.81 -8.77 11.84
CA TRP A 130 2.25 -7.44 11.78
C TRP A 130 2.18 -6.81 13.17
N THR A 131 2.47 -5.52 13.22
CA THR A 131 2.35 -4.72 14.43
C THR A 131 1.51 -3.49 14.14
N THR A 132 0.61 -3.18 15.08
CA THR A 132 -0.26 -2.01 15.05
C THR A 132 0.08 -1.06 16.20
N THR A 133 -0.13 0.23 16.00
CA THR A 133 -0.01 1.22 17.08
C THR A 133 -1.10 2.28 16.94
N ILE A 134 -1.77 2.61 18.05
CA ILE A 134 -2.76 3.68 18.11
C ILE A 134 -2.22 4.77 19.03
N ASP A 135 -2.08 5.98 18.50
CA ASP A 135 -1.43 7.12 19.12
C ASP A 135 0.00 6.77 19.59
N ASP A 136 0.28 7.01 20.88
CA ASP A 136 1.56 6.70 21.52
C ASP A 136 1.46 5.48 22.45
N HIS A 137 0.45 4.62 22.25
CA HIS A 137 0.32 3.39 23.02
C HIS A 137 1.39 2.36 22.64
N ARG A 138 1.56 1.36 23.50
CA ARG A 138 2.44 0.21 23.20
C ARG A 138 1.95 -0.48 21.91
N PRO A 139 2.87 -0.89 21.02
CA PRO A 139 2.50 -1.66 19.85
C PRO A 139 1.78 -2.97 20.21
N THR A 140 0.85 -3.40 19.37
CA THR A 140 0.11 -4.65 19.49
C THR A 140 0.42 -5.54 18.30
N ASP A 141 0.77 -6.78 18.58
CA ASP A 141 1.27 -7.76 17.63
C ASP A 141 0.14 -8.63 17.09
N HIS A 142 0.28 -9.03 15.82
CA HIS A 142 -0.70 -9.79 15.05
C HIS A 142 -0.01 -10.76 14.09
N ASP A 143 -0.58 -11.95 13.94
CA ASP A 143 -0.07 -12.97 13.02
C ASP A 143 -0.61 -12.79 11.59
N ALA A 144 -1.72 -12.07 11.43
CA ALA A 144 -2.36 -11.84 10.14
C ALA A 144 -2.60 -10.34 9.89
N LEU A 145 -2.47 -9.95 8.62
CA LEU A 145 -2.75 -8.58 8.17
C LEU A 145 -4.21 -8.18 8.42
N ASP A 146 -5.14 -9.08 8.14
CA ASP A 146 -6.57 -8.80 8.29
C ASP A 146 -6.93 -8.54 9.77
N ASP A 147 -6.38 -9.31 10.71
CA ASP A 147 -6.57 -9.09 12.15
C ASP A 147 -6.02 -7.73 12.61
N ALA A 148 -4.84 -7.36 12.08
CA ALA A 148 -4.23 -6.06 12.33
C ALA A 148 -5.10 -4.90 11.79
N LEU A 149 -5.64 -5.04 10.58
CA LEU A 149 -6.51 -4.04 9.96
C LEU A 149 -7.85 -3.93 10.69
N ASP A 150 -8.49 -5.04 11.00
CA ASP A 150 -9.75 -5.09 11.75
C ASP A 150 -9.60 -4.39 13.10
N THR A 151 -8.49 -4.62 13.81
CA THR A 151 -8.17 -3.92 15.07
C THR A 151 -8.18 -2.40 14.91
N LEU A 152 -7.50 -1.87 13.89
CA LEU A 152 -7.39 -0.43 13.65
C LEU A 152 -8.73 0.17 13.20
N VAL A 153 -9.41 -0.48 12.26
CA VAL A 153 -10.67 -0.01 11.69
C VAL A 153 -11.80 -0.08 12.73
N ASP A 154 -11.88 -1.14 13.53
CA ASP A 154 -12.90 -1.25 14.59
C ASP A 154 -12.64 -0.29 15.74
N HIS A 155 -11.38 0.02 16.06
CA HIS A 155 -11.10 1.13 16.96
C HIS A 155 -11.64 2.44 16.40
N HIS A 156 -11.33 2.75 15.14
CA HIS A 156 -11.81 3.97 14.49
C HIS A 156 -13.34 4.08 14.49
N ARG A 157 -14.05 3.02 14.05
CA ARG A 157 -15.52 2.98 14.04
C ARG A 157 -16.13 3.26 15.41
N ARG A 158 -15.56 2.70 16.48
CA ARG A 158 -16.01 2.91 17.86
C ARG A 158 -15.75 4.32 18.41
N ARG A 159 -14.80 5.05 17.82
CA ARG A 159 -14.47 6.44 18.21
C ARG A 159 -15.15 7.49 17.34
N ALA A 160 -15.56 7.11 16.13
CA ALA A 160 -16.28 7.97 15.20
C ALA A 160 -17.80 7.98 15.43
N ALA A 161 -18.34 6.98 16.15
CA ALA A 161 -19.75 6.89 16.59
C ALA A 161 -20.01 7.71 17.85
#